data_AF-A0A4R2T5D7-F1
#
_entry.id   AF-A0A4R2T5D7-F1
#
_cell.length_a   1.000
_cell.length_b   1.000
_cell.length_c   1.000
_cell.angle_alpha   90.00
_cell.angle_beta   90.00
_cell.angle_gamma   90.00
#
_symmetry.space_group_name_H-M   'P 1'
#
loop_
_entity.id
_entity.type
_entity.pdbx_description
1 polymer ?
#
loop_
_entity_poly.entity_id
_entity_poly.type
_entity_poly.pdbx_seq_one_letter_code
_entity_poly.pdbx_strand_id
1 'polypeptide(L)'
;MRAGAGAYCSLRAFRASVGRVSLAVMNLRQLANEESNRLSNLFLGFTVAAIAFGAHEVSQWEPSKSAAIALVAGMAWAGSFLAGVARGHAVFDAIRANGAMNEGGERHPRFGETRDAFNNANRRAGQAYTWQRWLLFGGATLFAVAALGHVLERVDVANERRCLAIQRDMLAAQPRRRDDAELFRAFGCRPQGEGSVYARPVTNRHSE
;
A
#
# COMPACT_ATOMS: atom_id res chain seq x y z
N MET A 1 47.81 -55.53 14.03
CA MET A 1 47.58 -54.55 12.94
C MET A 1 46.19 -54.76 12.32
N ARG A 2 45.14 -54.16 12.89
CA ARG A 2 43.80 -54.04 12.28
C ARG A 2 43.12 -52.79 12.84
N ALA A 3 43.49 -51.63 12.33
CA ALA A 3 42.83 -50.35 12.60
C ALA A 3 42.82 -49.56 11.29
N GLY A 4 41.68 -49.51 10.59
CA GLY A 4 41.62 -48.84 9.29
C GLY A 4 40.29 -48.90 8.53
N ALA A 5 39.25 -49.56 9.05
CA ALA A 5 37.96 -49.69 8.35
C ALA A 5 36.85 -48.76 8.86
N GLY A 6 37.05 -48.03 9.96
CA GLY A 6 35.99 -47.24 10.62
C GLY A 6 35.72 -45.85 10.03
N ALA A 7 36.71 -45.23 9.36
CA ALA A 7 36.61 -43.81 8.97
C ALA A 7 35.78 -43.57 7.69
N TYR A 8 35.70 -44.55 6.78
CA TYR A 8 35.02 -44.37 5.49
C TYR A 8 33.49 -44.41 5.56
N CYS A 9 32.92 -45.02 6.61
CA CYS A 9 31.46 -45.11 6.76
C CYS A 9 30.83 -43.78 7.20
N SER A 10 31.56 -42.97 7.99
CA SER A 10 31.07 -41.68 8.51
C SER A 10 30.96 -40.60 7.42
N LEU A 11 31.91 -40.56 6.47
CA LEU A 11 31.92 -39.57 5.38
C LEU A 11 30.77 -39.74 4.38
N ARG A 12 30.33 -40.98 4.09
CA ARG A 12 29.15 -41.21 3.22
C ARG A 12 27.84 -40.80 3.91
N ALA A 13 27.70 -41.08 5.19
CA ALA A 13 26.53 -40.68 5.97
C ALA A 13 26.42 -39.14 6.07
N PHE A 14 27.54 -38.46 6.27
CA PHE A 14 27.59 -36.99 6.30
C PHE A 14 27.27 -36.35 4.94
N ARG A 15 27.76 -36.93 3.84
CA ARG A 15 27.44 -36.42 2.49
C ARG A 15 25.95 -36.58 2.15
N ALA A 16 25.32 -37.67 2.59
CA ALA A 16 23.89 -37.92 2.40
C ALA A 16 22.99 -37.03 3.28
N SER A 17 23.44 -36.60 4.45
CA SER A 17 22.69 -35.65 5.30
C SER A 17 22.81 -34.21 4.80
N VAL A 18 24.01 -33.78 4.39
CA VAL A 18 24.22 -32.44 3.79
C VAL A 18 23.43 -32.28 2.49
N GLY A 19 23.36 -33.32 1.66
CA GLY A 19 22.54 -33.31 0.44
C GLY A 19 21.03 -33.11 0.71
N ARG A 20 20.49 -33.76 1.76
CA ARG A 20 19.07 -33.62 2.13
C ARG A 20 18.73 -32.24 2.70
N VAL A 21 19.64 -31.65 3.49
CA VAL A 21 19.46 -30.28 4.01
C VAL A 21 19.50 -29.26 2.86
N SER A 22 20.40 -29.44 1.90
CA SER A 22 20.48 -28.55 0.73
C SER A 22 19.20 -28.58 -0.12
N LEU A 23 18.62 -29.76 -0.33
CA LEU A 23 17.37 -29.94 -1.08
C LEU A 23 16.16 -29.32 -0.37
N ALA A 24 16.07 -29.48 0.96
CA ALA A 24 15.01 -28.86 1.76
C ALA A 24 15.10 -27.32 1.76
N VAL A 25 16.31 -26.76 1.88
CA VAL A 25 16.54 -25.31 1.83
C VAL A 25 16.23 -24.75 0.44
N MET A 26 16.53 -25.49 -0.63
CA MET A 26 16.21 -25.08 -2.00
C MET A 26 14.70 -25.03 -2.25
N ASN A 27 13.95 -26.02 -1.75
CA ASN A 27 12.48 -26.04 -1.81
C ASN A 27 11.84 -24.87 -1.05
N LEU A 28 12.34 -24.55 0.16
CA LEU A 28 11.84 -23.41 0.92
C LEU A 28 12.07 -22.07 0.22
N ARG A 29 13.21 -21.90 -0.45
CA ARG A 29 13.47 -20.69 -1.25
C ARG A 29 12.55 -20.60 -2.47
N GLN A 30 12.27 -21.71 -3.14
CA GLN A 30 11.32 -21.71 -4.27
C GLN A 30 9.91 -21.34 -3.82
N LEU A 31 9.41 -21.95 -2.74
CA LEU A 31 8.11 -21.61 -2.17
C LEU A 31 8.01 -20.13 -1.78
N ALA A 32 9.02 -19.59 -1.09
CA ALA A 32 9.05 -18.18 -0.72
C ALA A 32 9.09 -17.24 -1.94
N ASN A 33 9.78 -17.64 -3.01
CA ASN A 33 9.88 -16.84 -4.23
C ASN A 33 8.57 -16.88 -5.03
N GLU A 34 7.89 -18.02 -5.07
CA GLU A 34 6.60 -18.19 -5.73
C GLU A 34 5.50 -17.41 -5.01
N GLU A 35 5.48 -17.46 -3.67
CA GLU A 35 4.58 -16.66 -2.84
C GLU A 35 4.85 -15.15 -3.01
N SER A 36 6.12 -14.74 -3.02
CA SER A 36 6.49 -13.34 -3.30
C SER A 36 6.03 -12.88 -4.68
N ASN A 37 6.14 -13.73 -5.71
CA ASN A 37 5.68 -13.40 -7.06
C ASN A 37 4.15 -13.28 -7.11
N ARG A 38 3.44 -14.19 -6.45
CA ARG A 38 1.97 -14.16 -6.36
C ARG A 38 1.49 -12.90 -5.65
N LEU A 39 2.10 -12.56 -4.51
CA LEU A 39 1.82 -11.32 -3.80
C LEU A 39 2.16 -10.09 -4.65
N SER A 40 3.29 -10.08 -5.34
CA SER A 40 3.67 -8.97 -6.23
C SER A 40 2.64 -8.75 -7.34
N ASN A 41 2.14 -9.82 -7.96
CA ASN A 41 1.12 -9.72 -9.01
C ASN A 41 -0.23 -9.23 -8.45
N LEU A 42 -0.62 -9.70 -7.26
CA LEU A 42 -1.80 -9.19 -6.55
C LEU A 42 -1.67 -7.69 -6.23
N PHE A 43 -0.51 -7.26 -5.73
CA PHE A 43 -0.22 -5.86 -5.45
C PHE A 43 -0.28 -4.99 -6.71
N LEU A 44 0.28 -5.46 -7.83
CA LEU A 44 0.22 -4.74 -9.10
C LEU A 44 -1.23 -4.60 -9.58
N GLY A 45 -2.03 -5.66 -9.52
CA GLY A 45 -3.45 -5.61 -9.87
C GLY A 45 -4.26 -4.66 -8.98
N PHE A 46 -4.04 -4.73 -7.66
CA PHE A 46 -4.70 -3.84 -6.71
C PHE A 46 -4.31 -2.38 -6.92
N THR A 47 -3.03 -2.12 -7.25
CA THR A 47 -2.53 -0.76 -7.49
C THR A 47 -3.24 -0.13 -8.68
N VAL A 48 -3.40 -0.85 -9.80
CA VAL A 48 -4.13 -0.34 -10.98
C VAL A 48 -5.58 -0.05 -10.65
N ALA A 49 -6.26 -0.94 -9.93
CA ALA A 49 -7.65 -0.74 -9.50
C ALA A 49 -7.80 0.47 -8.56
N ALA A 50 -6.89 0.62 -7.60
CA ALA A 50 -6.87 1.75 -6.67
C ALA A 50 -6.65 3.09 -7.39
N ILE A 51 -5.79 3.11 -8.43
CA ILE A 51 -5.59 4.31 -9.25
C ILE A 51 -6.85 4.64 -10.04
N ALA A 52 -7.48 3.65 -10.69
CA ALA A 52 -8.71 3.88 -11.46
C ALA A 52 -9.85 4.39 -10.57
N PHE A 53 -10.03 3.77 -9.39
CA PHE A 53 -10.99 4.24 -8.39
C PHE A 53 -10.65 5.64 -7.89
N GLY A 54 -9.37 5.92 -7.62
CA GLY A 54 -8.91 7.23 -7.21
C GLY A 54 -9.15 8.31 -8.27
N ALA A 55 -8.86 8.02 -9.54
CA ALA A 55 -9.15 8.94 -10.63
C ALA A 55 -10.65 9.23 -10.76
N HIS A 56 -11.50 8.21 -10.54
CA HIS A 56 -12.96 8.37 -10.54
C HIS A 56 -13.46 9.23 -9.38
N GLU A 57 -12.94 9.02 -8.17
CA GLU A 57 -13.36 9.79 -6.99
C GLU A 57 -12.83 11.24 -7.07
N VAL A 58 -11.58 11.41 -7.48
CA VAL A 58 -10.89 12.72 -7.57
C VAL A 58 -11.53 13.63 -8.63
N SER A 59 -12.21 13.08 -9.64
CA SER A 59 -12.89 13.90 -10.65
C SER A 59 -14.04 14.74 -10.08
N GLN A 60 -14.50 14.45 -8.87
CA GLN A 60 -15.56 15.21 -8.18
C GLN A 60 -15.03 16.22 -7.16
N TRP A 61 -13.70 16.40 -7.07
CA TRP A 61 -13.07 17.27 -6.08
C TRP A 61 -12.85 18.65 -6.66
N GLU A 62 -12.56 19.61 -5.78
CA GLU A 62 -12.11 20.93 -6.21
C GLU A 62 -10.82 20.79 -7.07
N PRO A 63 -10.70 21.52 -8.20
CA PRO A 63 -9.59 21.35 -9.14
C PRO A 63 -8.20 21.54 -8.52
N SER A 64 -8.08 22.41 -7.51
CA SER A 64 -6.82 22.71 -6.83
C SER A 64 -6.35 21.56 -5.94
N LYS A 65 -7.25 20.96 -5.14
CA LYS A 65 -6.95 19.82 -4.25
C LYS A 65 -6.67 18.56 -5.05
N SER A 66 -7.48 18.30 -6.08
CA SER A 66 -7.32 17.13 -6.97
C SER A 66 -5.99 17.14 -7.71
N ALA A 67 -5.57 18.29 -8.25
CA ALA A 67 -4.32 18.41 -8.99
C ALA A 67 -3.09 18.09 -8.13
N ALA A 68 -3.05 18.55 -6.88
CA ALA A 68 -1.92 18.30 -5.98
C ALA A 68 -1.76 16.80 -5.67
N ILE A 69 -2.86 16.12 -5.35
CA ILE A 69 -2.84 14.69 -5.01
C ILE A 69 -2.54 13.85 -6.25
N ALA A 70 -3.13 14.19 -7.40
CA ALA A 70 -2.85 13.54 -8.66
C ALA A 70 -1.36 13.68 -9.06
N LEU A 71 -0.76 14.86 -8.84
CA LEU A 71 0.67 15.08 -9.06
C LEU A 71 1.53 14.20 -8.16
N VAL A 72 1.26 14.16 -6.85
CA VAL A 72 2.03 13.33 -5.90
C VAL A 72 1.91 11.85 -6.25
N ALA A 73 0.69 11.37 -6.53
CA ALA A 73 0.46 9.99 -6.94
C ALA A 73 1.17 9.67 -8.27
N GLY A 74 1.09 10.57 -9.25
CA GLY A 74 1.77 10.45 -10.54
C GLY A 74 3.29 10.39 -10.40
N MET A 75 3.87 11.25 -9.55
CA MET A 75 5.32 11.24 -9.27
C MET A 75 5.76 9.96 -8.56
N ALA A 76 5.00 9.49 -7.57
CA ALA A 76 5.29 8.23 -6.88
C ALA A 76 5.25 7.03 -7.84
N TRP A 77 4.26 7.02 -8.74
CA TRP A 77 4.15 5.99 -9.77
C TRP A 77 5.29 6.04 -10.78
N ALA A 78 5.61 7.23 -11.31
CA ALA A 78 6.72 7.43 -12.23
C ALA A 78 8.06 7.01 -11.60
N GLY A 79 8.29 7.37 -10.34
CA GLY A 79 9.46 6.94 -9.58
C GLY A 79 9.52 5.42 -9.40
N SER A 80 8.39 4.76 -9.12
CA SER A 80 8.31 3.30 -9.04
C SER A 80 8.61 2.63 -10.37
N PHE A 81 8.08 3.16 -11.47
CA PHE A 81 8.34 2.66 -12.81
C PHE A 81 9.84 2.75 -13.15
N LEU A 82 10.47 3.91 -12.93
CA LEU A 82 11.90 4.11 -13.16
C LEU A 82 12.76 3.17 -12.30
N ALA A 83 12.38 2.97 -11.02
CA ALA A 83 13.05 2.00 -10.16
C ALA A 83 12.91 0.56 -10.68
N GLY A 84 11.75 0.21 -11.23
CA GLY A 84 11.50 -1.07 -11.90
C GLY A 84 12.38 -1.27 -13.13
N VAL A 85 12.51 -0.26 -13.98
CA VAL A 85 13.41 -0.28 -15.16
C VAL A 85 14.87 -0.43 -14.73
N ALA A 86 15.33 0.35 -13.76
CA ALA A 86 16.69 0.26 -13.22
C ALA A 86 16.99 -1.12 -12.64
N ARG A 87 16.03 -1.73 -11.93
CA ARG A 87 16.12 -3.11 -11.46
C ARG A 87 16.25 -4.08 -12.62
N GLY A 88 15.46 -3.93 -13.67
CA GLY A 88 15.52 -4.78 -14.87
C GLY A 88 16.93 -4.83 -15.46
N HIS A 89 17.54 -3.66 -15.68
CA HIS A 89 18.92 -3.58 -16.17
C HIS A 89 19.92 -4.28 -15.23
N ALA A 90 19.84 -4.02 -13.93
CA ALA A 90 20.74 -4.63 -12.94
C ALA A 90 20.60 -6.17 -12.88
N VAL A 91 19.39 -6.71 -13.09
CA VAL A 91 19.15 -8.16 -13.17
C VAL A 91 19.76 -8.75 -14.45
N PHE A 92 19.61 -8.09 -15.59
CA PHE A 92 20.24 -8.54 -16.84
C PHE A 92 21.78 -8.55 -16.72
N ASP A 93 22.38 -7.54 -16.10
CA ASP A 93 23.82 -7.49 -15.85
C ASP A 93 24.28 -8.64 -14.93
N ALA A 94 23.51 -8.95 -13.89
CA ALA A 94 23.79 -10.08 -13.01
C ALA A 94 23.69 -11.43 -13.76
N ILE A 95 22.69 -11.62 -14.62
CA ILE A 95 22.56 -12.83 -15.44
C ILE A 95 23.76 -12.98 -16.38
N ARG A 96 24.17 -11.90 -17.05
CA ARG A 96 25.34 -11.89 -17.95
C ARG A 96 26.63 -12.23 -17.21
N ALA A 97 26.84 -11.64 -16.04
CA ALA A 97 28.00 -11.93 -15.20
C ALA A 97 28.01 -13.40 -14.72
N ASN A 98 26.84 -13.95 -14.39
CA ASN A 98 26.69 -15.35 -14.03
C ASN A 98 26.99 -16.31 -15.20
N GLY A 99 26.55 -15.96 -16.41
CA GLY A 99 26.91 -16.69 -17.63
C GLY A 99 28.42 -16.75 -17.85
N ALA A 100 29.10 -15.61 -17.73
CA ALA A 100 30.55 -15.52 -17.87
C ALA A 100 31.32 -16.34 -16.81
N MET A 101 30.82 -16.39 -15.57
CA MET A 101 31.39 -17.24 -14.51
C MET A 101 31.24 -18.73 -14.83
N ASN A 102 30.11 -19.15 -15.40
CA ASN A 102 29.87 -20.54 -15.78
C ASN A 102 30.74 -20.99 -16.97
N GLU A 103 30.97 -20.10 -17.94
CA GLU A 103 31.82 -20.40 -19.10
C GLU A 103 33.31 -20.47 -18.75
N GLY A 104 33.80 -19.54 -17.90
CA GLY A 104 35.22 -19.50 -17.51
C GLY A 104 35.61 -20.52 -16.44
N GLY A 105 34.68 -20.88 -15.55
CA GLY A 105 34.97 -21.64 -14.33
C GLY A 105 35.83 -20.88 -13.32
N GLU A 106 36.00 -21.44 -12.12
CA GLU A 106 36.73 -20.79 -11.02
C GLU A 106 38.22 -20.56 -11.31
N ARG A 107 38.79 -21.28 -12.28
CA ARG A 107 40.21 -21.16 -12.68
C ARG A 107 40.45 -20.00 -13.66
N HIS A 108 39.41 -19.33 -14.13
CA HIS A 108 39.56 -18.23 -15.06
C HIS A 108 40.24 -17.04 -14.36
N PRO A 109 41.27 -16.42 -14.95
CA PRO A 109 42.02 -15.33 -14.32
C PRO A 109 41.16 -14.10 -14.00
N ARG A 110 40.00 -13.95 -14.68
CA ARG A 110 39.02 -12.88 -14.44
C ARG A 110 37.84 -13.28 -13.55
N PHE A 111 37.86 -14.46 -12.93
CA PHE A 111 36.73 -14.94 -12.12
C PHE A 111 36.41 -13.99 -10.95
N GLY A 112 37.43 -13.41 -10.31
CA GLY A 112 37.24 -12.42 -9.25
C GLY A 112 36.49 -11.18 -9.73
N GLU A 113 36.90 -10.63 -10.88
CA GLU A 113 36.27 -9.45 -11.50
C GLU A 113 34.82 -9.71 -11.90
N THR A 114 34.51 -10.86 -12.51
CA THR A 114 33.14 -11.22 -12.89
C THR A 114 32.25 -11.47 -11.69
N ARG A 115 32.79 -12.06 -10.62
CA ARG A 115 32.09 -12.23 -9.33
C ARG A 115 31.78 -10.89 -8.67
N ASP A 116 32.71 -9.94 -8.69
CA ASP A 116 32.49 -8.60 -8.13
C ASP A 116 31.44 -7.82 -8.95
N ALA A 117 31.49 -7.93 -10.27
CA ALA A 117 30.47 -7.38 -11.15
C ALA A 117 29.07 -7.96 -10.84
N PHE A 118 28.97 -9.28 -10.68
CA PHE A 118 27.74 -9.95 -10.26
C PHE A 118 27.23 -9.42 -8.90
N ASN A 119 28.09 -9.37 -7.89
CA ASN A 119 27.73 -8.93 -6.55
C ASN A 119 27.25 -7.46 -6.54
N ASN A 120 27.93 -6.59 -7.29
CA ASN A 120 27.55 -5.19 -7.42
C ASN A 120 26.21 -5.03 -8.16
N ALA A 121 26.01 -5.74 -9.27
CA ALA A 121 24.75 -5.73 -10.01
C ALA A 121 23.58 -6.24 -9.13
N ASN A 122 23.78 -7.34 -8.40
CA ASN A 122 22.79 -7.90 -7.49
C ASN A 122 22.44 -6.93 -6.34
N ARG A 123 23.44 -6.23 -5.78
CA ARG A 123 23.20 -5.20 -4.76
C ARG A 123 22.36 -4.04 -5.30
N ARG A 124 22.66 -3.55 -6.50
CA ARG A 124 21.89 -2.49 -7.17
C ARG A 124 20.46 -2.94 -7.44
N ALA A 125 20.26 -4.17 -7.93
CA ALA A 125 18.93 -4.74 -8.14
C ALA A 125 18.13 -4.81 -6.82
N GLY A 126 18.76 -5.23 -5.72
CA GLY A 126 18.13 -5.26 -4.39
C GLY A 126 17.76 -3.87 -3.86
N GLN A 127 18.64 -2.87 -4.04
CA GLN A 127 18.36 -1.49 -3.67
C GLN A 127 17.21 -0.90 -4.50
N ALA A 128 17.25 -1.05 -5.83
CA ALA A 128 16.21 -0.58 -6.73
C ALA A 128 14.85 -1.21 -6.40
N TYR A 129 14.82 -2.51 -6.07
CA TYR A 129 13.60 -3.18 -5.61
C TYR A 129 13.07 -2.60 -4.29
N THR A 130 13.95 -2.35 -3.33
CA THR A 130 13.58 -1.73 -2.05
C THR A 130 12.99 -0.35 -2.27
N TRP A 131 13.63 0.48 -3.09
CA TRP A 131 13.12 1.80 -3.49
C TRP A 131 11.76 1.73 -4.17
N GLN A 132 11.59 0.82 -5.13
CA GLN A 132 10.32 0.61 -5.83
C GLN A 132 9.18 0.32 -4.84
N ARG A 133 9.40 -0.56 -3.86
CA ARG A 133 8.40 -0.89 -2.84
C ARG A 133 8.05 0.30 -1.97
N TRP A 134 9.05 1.04 -1.49
CA TRP A 134 8.82 2.21 -0.64
C TRP A 134 8.10 3.33 -1.37
N LEU A 135 8.41 3.57 -2.66
CA LEU A 135 7.70 4.55 -3.47
C LEU A 135 6.23 4.18 -3.69
N LEU A 136 5.94 2.90 -3.98
CA LEU A 136 4.57 2.43 -4.10
C LEU A 136 3.81 2.54 -2.77
N PHE A 137 4.43 2.08 -1.67
CA PHE A 137 3.82 2.13 -0.35
C PHE A 137 3.56 3.58 0.10
N GLY A 138 4.54 4.47 -0.08
CA GLY A 138 4.41 5.89 0.25
C GLY A 138 3.33 6.58 -0.59
N GLY A 139 3.31 6.33 -1.90
CA GLY A 139 2.28 6.85 -2.80
C GLY A 139 0.88 6.37 -2.43
N ALA A 140 0.71 5.08 -2.15
CA ALA A 140 -0.57 4.50 -1.72
C ALA A 140 -1.04 5.06 -0.37
N THR A 141 -0.11 5.25 0.58
CA THR A 141 -0.42 5.79 1.92
C THR A 141 -0.88 7.24 1.84
N LEU A 142 -0.15 8.08 1.11
CA LEU A 142 -0.53 9.49 0.90
C LEU A 142 -1.89 9.60 0.22
N PHE A 143 -2.14 8.76 -0.78
CA PHE A 143 -3.43 8.69 -1.45
C PHE A 143 -4.56 8.30 -0.49
N ALA A 144 -4.38 7.26 0.34
CA ALA A 144 -5.39 6.83 1.31
C ALA A 144 -5.72 7.91 2.34
N VAL A 145 -4.71 8.62 2.86
CA VAL A 145 -4.92 9.75 3.79
C VAL A 145 -5.72 10.87 3.14
N ALA A 146 -5.38 11.22 1.90
CA ALA A 146 -6.10 12.25 1.16
C ALA A 146 -7.57 11.85 0.88
N ALA A 147 -7.80 10.60 0.47
CA ALA A 147 -9.14 10.08 0.23
C ALA A 147 -9.98 10.08 1.53
N LEU A 148 -9.39 9.67 2.66
CA LEU A 148 -10.07 9.70 3.96
C LEU A 148 -10.46 11.13 4.36
N GLY A 149 -9.56 12.09 4.21
CA GLY A 149 -9.86 13.51 4.48
C GLY A 149 -11.05 14.02 3.67
N HIS A 150 -11.12 13.68 2.39
CA HIS A 150 -12.24 14.07 1.52
C HIS A 150 -13.57 13.41 1.90
N VAL A 151 -13.54 12.13 2.29
CA VAL A 151 -14.75 11.45 2.79
C VAL A 151 -15.27 12.14 4.06
N LEU A 152 -14.38 12.51 4.97
CA LEU A 152 -14.74 13.23 6.19
C LEU A 152 -15.34 14.62 5.87
N GLU A 153 -14.72 15.40 4.98
CA GLU A 153 -15.26 16.69 4.52
C GLU A 153 -16.68 16.54 3.93
N ARG A 154 -16.95 15.49 3.14
CA ARG A 154 -18.28 15.24 2.58
C ARG A 154 -19.32 14.87 3.62
N VAL A 155 -18.94 14.08 4.63
CA VAL A 155 -19.83 13.73 5.74
C VAL A 155 -20.22 14.98 6.52
N ASP A 156 -19.27 15.88 6.77
CA ASP A 156 -19.53 17.15 7.46
C ASP A 156 -20.47 18.05 6.66
N VAL A 157 -20.22 18.25 5.36
CA VAL A 157 -21.09 19.07 4.49
C VAL A 157 -22.50 18.46 4.38
N ALA A 158 -22.60 17.13 4.29
CA ALA A 158 -23.90 16.46 4.25
C ALA A 158 -24.66 16.63 5.58
N ASN A 159 -23.95 16.55 6.71
CA ASN A 159 -24.55 16.78 8.02
C ASN A 159 -24.98 18.24 8.19
N GLU A 160 -24.16 19.20 7.79
CA GLU A 160 -24.48 20.63 7.85
C GLU A 160 -25.73 20.97 7.02
N ARG A 161 -25.86 20.40 5.82
CA ARG A 161 -27.08 20.53 5.00
C ARG A 161 -28.31 19.95 5.69
N ARG A 162 -28.19 18.80 6.36
CA ARG A 162 -29.29 18.22 7.15
C ARG A 162 -29.66 19.11 8.34
N CYS A 163 -28.66 19.60 9.07
CA CYS A 163 -28.86 20.52 10.18
C CYS A 163 -29.60 21.79 9.75
N LEU A 164 -29.22 22.40 8.62
CA LEU A 164 -29.91 23.57 8.08
C LEU A 164 -31.36 23.27 7.66
N ALA A 165 -31.62 22.09 7.10
CA ALA A 165 -32.97 21.69 6.74
C ALA A 165 -33.86 21.51 7.98
N ILE A 166 -33.36 20.85 9.03
CA ILE A 166 -34.07 20.66 10.31
C ILE A 166 -34.30 22.02 10.98
N GLN A 167 -33.28 22.88 11.05
CA GLN A 167 -33.41 24.21 11.63
C GLN A 167 -34.47 25.05 10.90
N ARG A 168 -34.50 24.99 9.56
CA ARG A 168 -35.53 25.70 8.76
C ARG A 168 -36.94 25.17 9.02
N ASP A 169 -37.10 23.86 9.22
CA ASP A 169 -38.42 23.28 9.55
C ASP A 169 -38.88 23.68 10.96
N MET A 170 -37.98 23.66 11.95
CA MET A 170 -38.25 24.13 13.31
C MET A 170 -38.65 25.61 13.38
N LEU A 171 -38.06 26.44 12.51
CA LEU A 171 -38.33 27.88 12.43
C LEU A 171 -39.53 28.22 11.54
N ALA A 172 -40.09 27.26 10.81
CA ALA A 172 -41.24 27.49 9.96
C ALA A 172 -42.49 27.79 10.80
N ALA A 173 -43.40 28.61 10.26
CA ALA A 173 -44.67 28.93 10.92
C ALA A 173 -45.54 27.69 11.19
N GLN A 174 -45.35 26.63 10.39
CA GLN A 174 -45.94 25.31 10.59
C GLN A 174 -44.83 24.25 10.42
N PRO A 175 -44.19 23.81 11.52
CA PRO A 175 -43.22 22.73 11.48
C PRO A 175 -43.88 21.46 10.95
N ARG A 176 -43.20 20.71 10.07
CA ARG A 176 -43.75 19.45 9.53
C ARG A 176 -43.64 18.33 10.56
N ARG A 177 -42.68 18.42 11.47
CA ARG A 177 -42.37 17.39 12.46
C ARG A 177 -42.34 17.99 13.87
N ARG A 178 -42.67 17.16 14.87
CA ARG A 178 -42.68 17.55 16.28
C ARG A 178 -41.37 17.18 17.01
N ASP A 179 -40.61 16.25 16.45
CA ASP A 179 -39.36 15.68 16.98
C ASP A 179 -38.09 16.35 16.42
N ASP A 180 -38.21 17.42 15.64
CA ASP A 180 -37.05 18.08 15.01
C ASP A 180 -36.02 18.57 16.02
N ALA A 181 -36.44 19.04 17.19
CA ALA A 181 -35.53 19.48 18.25
C ALA A 181 -34.71 18.32 18.87
N GLU A 182 -35.23 17.09 18.81
CA GLU A 182 -34.53 15.88 19.23
C GLU A 182 -33.58 15.41 18.12
N LEU A 183 -34.06 15.37 16.87
CA LEU A 183 -33.23 15.06 15.70
C LEU A 183 -32.05 16.03 15.56
N PHE A 184 -32.27 17.32 15.76
CA PHE A 184 -31.23 18.35 15.72
C PHE A 184 -30.10 18.06 16.73
N ARG A 185 -30.46 17.63 17.95
CA ARG A 185 -29.47 17.23 18.97
C ARG A 185 -28.82 15.89 18.64
N ALA A 186 -29.58 14.91 18.15
CA ALA A 186 -29.07 13.58 17.80
C ALA A 186 -28.04 13.63 16.67
N PHE A 187 -28.21 14.53 15.69
CA PHE A 187 -27.23 14.77 14.62
C PHE A 187 -26.06 15.67 15.03
N GLY A 188 -26.01 16.12 16.29
CA GLY A 188 -24.97 17.01 16.80
C GLY A 188 -24.98 18.40 16.18
N CYS A 189 -26.14 18.85 15.67
CA CYS A 189 -26.26 20.13 15.00
C CYS A 189 -26.08 21.30 15.99
N ARG A 190 -25.46 22.39 15.51
CA ARG A 190 -25.38 23.66 16.25
C ARG A 190 -26.30 24.69 15.59
N PRO A 191 -27.05 25.48 16.37
CA PRO A 191 -27.91 26.53 15.81
C PRO A 191 -27.04 27.55 15.07
N GLN A 192 -27.37 27.82 13.80
CA GLN A 192 -26.68 28.84 13.01
C GLN A 192 -27.47 30.15 13.02
N GLY A 193 -26.81 31.27 13.30
CA GLY A 193 -27.37 32.62 13.35
C GLY A 193 -26.93 33.42 14.59
N GLU A 194 -26.73 34.72 14.44
CA GLU A 194 -26.52 35.65 15.55
C GLU A 194 -27.86 35.93 16.24
N GLY A 195 -28.23 35.09 17.19
CA GLY A 195 -29.42 35.30 17.99
C GLY A 195 -29.81 34.05 18.77
N SER A 196 -29.99 34.19 20.08
CA SER A 196 -30.61 33.15 20.90
C SER A 196 -32.07 32.99 20.44
N VAL A 197 -32.32 32.01 19.57
CA VAL A 197 -33.69 31.62 19.22
C VAL A 197 -34.31 30.95 20.44
N TYR A 198 -35.05 31.73 21.23
CA TYR A 198 -35.90 31.19 22.28
C TYR A 198 -37.11 30.52 21.64
N ALA A 199 -37.03 29.21 21.39
CA ALA A 199 -38.21 28.41 21.11
C ALA A 199 -39.13 28.51 22.33
N ARG A 200 -40.35 29.03 22.14
CA ARG A 200 -41.36 29.06 23.20
C ARG A 200 -41.61 27.62 23.65
N PRO A 201 -41.45 27.28 24.94
CA PRO A 201 -41.70 25.92 25.40
C PRO A 201 -43.15 25.56 25.05
N VAL A 202 -43.33 24.46 24.32
CA VAL A 202 -44.65 23.88 24.09
C VAL A 202 -45.11 23.41 25.45
N THR A 203 -45.98 24.20 26.09
CA THR A 203 -46.67 23.75 27.29
C THR A 203 -47.63 22.67 26.83
N ASN A 204 -47.23 21.41 27.01
CA ASN A 204 -48.13 20.28 26.91
C ASN A 204 -49.25 20.50 27.92
N ARG A 205 -50.36 21.09 27.48
CA ARG A 205 -51.64 20.90 28.14
C ARG A 205 -51.99 19.43 27.95
N HIS A 206 -51.55 18.60 28.88
CA HIS A 206 -52.33 17.43 29.24
C HIS A 206 -53.64 17.96 29.80
N SER A 207 -54.61 18.16 28.90
CA SER A 207 -56.01 18.23 29.25
C SER A 207 -56.40 16.90 29.89
N GLU A 208 -56.93 17.04 31.10
CA GLU A 208 -57.62 16.05 31.94
C GLU A 208 -58.63 15.19 31.17
#